data_AF-A0A844ZRH2-F1
#
_entry.id   AF-A0A844ZRH2-F1
#
_cell.length_a   1.000
_cell.length_b   1.000
_cell.length_c   1.000
_cell.angle_alpha   90.00
_cell.angle_beta   90.00
_cell.angle_gamma   90.00
#
_symmetry.space_group_name_H-M   'P 1'
#
loop_
_entity.id
_entity.type
_entity.pdbx_description
1 polymer ?
#
loop_
_entity_poly.entity_id
_entity_poly.type
_entity_poly.pdbx_seq_one_letter_code
_entity_poly.pdbx_strand_id
1 'polypeptide(L)'
;MSRVLVHFVGFRDDRYWNAVRIWGLPDMIHEAWDRYAADDTLAGDMVIFAEGEWNQKPRSFTVEAARSRETRRIGRETSGRECPLV
;
A
#
# COMPACT_ATOMS: atom_id res chain seq x y z
N MET A 1 7.32 14.68 25.86
CA MET A 1 7.52 14.67 24.40
C MET A 1 7.25 13.25 23.94
N SER A 2 6.33 13.05 22.99
CA SER A 2 6.18 11.75 22.34
C SER A 2 7.47 11.43 21.61
N ARG A 3 7.90 10.18 21.67
CA ARG A 3 9.07 9.71 20.92
C ARG A 3 8.72 9.75 19.42
N VAL A 4 9.59 10.34 18.61
CA VAL A 4 9.50 10.26 17.15
C VAL A 4 9.79 8.83 16.73
N LEU A 5 8.86 8.21 16.00
CA LEU A 5 8.99 6.86 15.49
C LEU A 5 9.43 6.85 14.03
N VAL A 6 10.17 5.80 13.65
CA VAL A 6 10.57 5.56 12.26
C VAL A 6 9.77 4.40 11.68
N HIS A 7 9.01 4.67 10.63
CA HIS A 7 8.15 3.71 9.94
C HIS A 7 8.75 3.34 8.58
N PHE A 8 8.95 2.05 8.34
CA PHE A 8 9.38 1.53 7.04
C PHE A 8 8.17 0.94 6.32
N VAL A 9 7.88 1.42 5.11
CA VAL A 9 6.66 1.05 4.37
C VAL A 9 7.01 0.42 3.02
N GLY A 10 6.55 -0.81 2.79
CA GLY A 10 6.62 -1.45 1.47
C GLY A 10 7.96 -2.09 1.12
N PHE A 11 8.90 -2.20 2.06
CA PHE A 11 10.17 -2.88 1.83
C PHE A 11 9.96 -4.40 1.73
N ARG A 12 10.34 -5.00 0.60
CA ARG A 12 10.21 -6.44 0.31
C ARG A 12 11.50 -7.08 -0.18
N ASP A 13 12.57 -6.30 -0.28
CA ASP A 13 13.86 -6.67 -0.87
C ASP A 13 15.02 -6.00 -0.13
N ASP A 14 16.23 -6.13 -0.67
CA ASP A 14 17.46 -5.64 -0.06
C ASP A 14 17.52 -4.11 0.16
N ARG A 15 16.59 -3.33 -0.45
CA ARG A 15 16.48 -1.90 -0.16
C ARG A 15 16.21 -1.63 1.33
N TYR A 16 15.63 -2.60 2.05
CA TYR A 16 15.47 -2.54 3.51
C TYR A 16 16.81 -2.26 4.20
N TRP A 17 17.86 -3.01 3.87
CA TRP A 17 19.17 -2.87 4.50
C TRP A 17 19.86 -1.56 4.14
N ASN A 18 19.59 -1.01 2.95
CA ASN A 18 20.08 0.32 2.59
C ASN A 18 19.40 1.40 3.42
N ALA A 19 18.09 1.29 3.67
CA ALA A 19 17.38 2.19 4.55
C ALA A 19 17.88 2.09 5.99
N VAL A 20 18.10 0.88 6.51
CA VAL A 20 18.66 0.67 7.85
C VAL A 20 20.03 1.36 8.03
N ARG A 21 20.87 1.36 6.99
CA ARG A 21 22.19 2.02 7.04
C ARG A 21 22.10 3.54 7.16
N ILE A 22 21.03 4.16 6.66
CA ILE A 22 20.86 5.62 6.65
C ILE A 22 20.07 6.11 7.87
N TRP A 23 18.99 5.41 8.20
CA TRP A 23 18.02 5.85 9.22
C TRP A 23 18.02 5.01 10.49
N GLY A 24 18.79 3.92 10.54
CA GLY A 24 18.75 2.95 11.64
C GLY A 24 17.62 1.94 11.49
N LEU A 25 17.43 1.11 12.51
CA LEU A 25 16.34 0.14 12.54
C LEU A 25 14.99 0.88 12.67
N PRO A 26 13.95 0.45 11.94
CA PRO A 26 12.62 1.00 12.12
C PRO A 26 12.03 0.61 13.48
N ASP A 27 11.15 1.47 13.98
CA ASP A 27 10.27 1.14 15.10
C ASP A 27 9.04 0.38 14.62
N MET A 28 8.55 0.68 13.41
CA MET A 28 7.37 0.07 12.80
C MET A 28 7.65 -0.36 11.36
N ILE A 29 7.13 -1.52 10.96
CA ILE A 29 7.24 -2.03 9.59
C ILE A 29 5.83 -2.31 9.06
N HIS A 30 5.48 -1.63 7.97
CA HIS A 30 4.20 -1.77 7.28
C HIS A 30 4.42 -2.43 5.91
N GLU A 31 3.66 -3.49 5.62
CA GLU A 31 3.76 -4.18 4.32
C GLU A 31 3.34 -3.28 3.15
N ALA A 32 2.38 -2.39 3.38
CA ALA A 32 1.86 -1.45 2.40
C ALA A 32 1.44 -0.14 3.08
N TRP A 33 1.37 0.94 2.29
CA TRP A 33 0.76 2.19 2.74
C TRP A 33 -0.76 2.09 2.66
N ASP A 34 -1.39 1.63 3.74
CA ASP A 34 -2.84 1.50 3.87
C ASP A 34 -3.39 2.41 4.98
N ARG A 35 -4.72 2.35 5.19
CA ARG A 35 -5.37 3.14 6.23
C ARG A 35 -4.77 2.90 7.62
N TYR A 36 -4.41 1.65 7.95
CA TYR A 36 -3.85 1.34 9.27
C TYR A 36 -2.45 1.93 9.43
N ALA A 37 -1.58 1.81 8.41
CA ALA A 37 -0.26 2.43 8.43
C ALA A 37 -0.34 3.96 8.57
N ALA A 38 -1.33 4.58 7.92
CA ALA A 38 -1.56 6.01 8.01
C ALA A 38 -2.10 6.44 9.39
N ASP A 39 -3.04 5.69 9.95
CA ASP A 39 -3.61 5.96 11.28
C ASP A 39 -2.58 5.70 12.40
N ASP A 40 -1.59 4.84 12.18
CA ASP A 40 -0.48 4.54 13.09
C ASP A 40 0.65 5.61 13.03
N THR A 41 0.62 6.50 12.04
CA THR A 41 1.61 7.58 11.90
C THR A 41 1.12 8.84 12.62
N LEU A 42 1.92 9.39 13.53
CA LEU A 42 1.63 10.65 14.23
C LEU A 42 2.43 11.82 13.68
N ALA A 43 1.99 13.03 14.05
CA ALA A 43 2.71 14.25 13.70
C ALA A 43 4.12 14.23 14.32
N GLY A 44 5.13 14.27 13.45
CA GLY A 44 6.55 14.25 13.83
C GLY A 44 7.25 12.92 13.54
N ASP A 45 6.50 11.84 13.27
CA ASP A 45 7.07 10.56 12.86
C ASP A 45 7.70 10.64 11.47
N MET A 46 8.67 9.76 11.24
CA MET A 46 9.38 9.65 9.95
C MET A 46 8.89 8.42 9.21
N VAL A 47 8.24 8.63 8.07
CA VAL A 47 7.77 7.55 7.20
C VAL A 47 8.67 7.44 5.98
N ILE A 48 9.23 6.24 5.77
CA ILE A 48 10.14 5.94 4.68
C ILE A 48 9.48 4.93 3.77
N PHE A 49 9.17 5.37 2.55
CA PHE A 49 8.55 4.53 1.55
C PHE A 49 9.62 3.85 0.70
N ALA A 50 9.48 2.54 0.50
CA ALA A 50 10.30 1.81 -0.46
C ALA A 50 9.98 2.22 -1.92
N GLU A 51 8.73 2.64 -2.16
CA GLU A 51 8.20 3.00 -3.47
C GLU A 51 7.17 4.13 -3.38
N GLY A 52 7.10 4.93 -4.45
CA GLY A 52 6.12 6.00 -4.60
C GLY A 52 6.56 7.32 -3.98
N GLU A 53 5.67 8.30 -4.10
CA GLU A 53 5.87 9.66 -3.62
C GLU A 53 5.41 9.81 -2.17
N TRP A 54 6.01 10.75 -1.44
CA TRP A 54 5.70 11.00 -0.02
C TRP A 54 4.25 11.44 0.23
N ASN A 55 3.57 12.00 -0.77
CA ASN A 55 2.20 12.50 -0.69
C ASN A 55 1.14 11.49 -1.16
N GLN A 56 1.53 10.23 -1.34
CA GLN A 56 0.61 9.19 -1.80
C GLN A 56 -0.53 8.93 -0.81
N LYS A 57 -1.74 8.73 -1.35
CA LYS A 57 -2.90 8.41 -0.53
C LYS A 57 -2.82 6.97 -0.03
N PRO A 58 -3.22 6.71 1.23
CA PRO A 58 -3.29 5.35 1.75
C PRO A 58 -4.23 4.49 0.92
N ARG A 59 -3.83 3.24 0.67
CA ARG A 59 -4.67 2.25 0.02
C ARG A 59 -5.85 1.90 0.91
N SER A 60 -6.98 1.62 0.26
CA SER A 60 -8.18 1.13 0.92
C SER A 60 -8.55 -0.22 0.33
N PHE A 61 -8.33 -1.28 1.09
CA PHE A 61 -8.68 -2.64 0.68
C PHE A 61 -10.15 -2.79 0.33
N THR A 62 -11.05 -2.07 1.01
CA THR A 62 -12.48 -2.05 0.68
C THR A 62 -12.72 -1.51 -0.72
N VAL A 63 -12.05 -0.41 -1.09
CA VAL A 63 -12.19 0.22 -2.41
C VAL A 63 -11.55 -0.65 -3.50
N GLU A 64 -10.37 -1.22 -3.24
CA GLU A 64 -9.68 -2.12 -4.17
C GLU A 64 -10.48 -3.41 -4.40
N ALA A 65 -11.05 -4.00 -3.34
CA ALA A 65 -11.90 -5.18 -3.45
C ALA A 65 -13.18 -4.89 -4.25
N ALA A 66 -13.80 -3.73 -4.03
CA ALA A 66 -14.96 -3.30 -4.80
C ALA A 66 -14.62 -3.15 -6.29
N ARG A 67 -13.49 -2.49 -6.62
CA ARG A 67 -12.98 -2.39 -8.00
C ARG A 67 -12.73 -3.76 -8.62
N SER A 68 -12.09 -4.68 -7.90
CA SER A 68 -11.80 -6.02 -8.43
C SER A 68 -13.08 -6.81 -8.74
N ARG A 69 -14.10 -6.71 -7.88
CA ARG A 69 -15.42 -7.31 -8.13
C ARG A 69 -16.09 -6.73 -9.36
N GLU A 70 -16.03 -5.41 -9.53
CA GLU A 70 -16.54 -4.72 -10.71
C GLU A 70 -15.84 -5.17 -11.99
N THR A 71 -14.51 -5.20 -11.99
CA THR A 71 -13.72 -5.67 -13.15
C THR A 71 -14.09 -7.10 -13.55
N ARG A 72 -14.27 -8.00 -12.57
CA ARG A 72 -14.70 -9.38 -12.84
C ARG A 72 -16.12 -9.45 -13.37
N ARG A 73 -17.03 -8.58 -12.91
CA ARG A 73 -18.40 -8.49 -13.43
C ARG A 73 -18.38 -8.06 -14.90
N ILE A 74 -17.71 -6.95 -15.21
CA ILE A 74 -17.57 -6.44 -16.59
C ILE A 74 -16.95 -7.51 -17.49
N GLY A 75 -15.88 -8.17 -17.04
CA GLY A 75 -15.23 -9.25 -17.81
C GLY A 75 -16.14 -10.43 -18.14
N ARG A 76 -17.07 -10.78 -17.23
CA ARG A 76 -18.10 -11.80 -17.50
C ARG A 76 -19.14 -11.31 -18.50
N GLU A 77 -19.56 -10.05 -18.41
CA GLU A 77 -20.56 -9.44 -19.31
C GLU A 77 -20.03 -9.23 -20.73
N THR A 78 -18.73 -8.94 -20.89
CA THR A 78 -18.08 -8.82 -22.20
C THR A 78 -17.78 -10.18 -22.82
N SER A 79 -17.40 -11.16 -22.02
CA SER A 79 -17.20 -12.56 -22.45
C SER A 79 -18.50 -13.26 -22.87
N GLY A 80 -19.67 -12.82 -22.38
CA GLY A 80 -20.96 -13.44 -22.67
C GLY A 80 -21.65 -12.97 -23.96
N ARG A 81 -21.03 -12.09 -24.76
CA ARG A 81 -21.64 -11.54 -26.01
C ARG A 81 -21.26 -12.30 -27.28
N GLU A 82 -20.46 -13.37 -27.20
CA GLU A 82 -20.16 -14.24 -28.34
C GLU A 82 -20.87 -15.59 -28.21
N CYS A 83 -22.18 -15.60 -28.40
CA CYS A 83 -22.90 -16.80 -28.84
C CYS A 83 -23.60 -16.44 -30.15
N PRO A 84 -23.00 -16.70 -31.33
CA PRO A 84 -23.75 -16.67 -32.56
C PRO A 84 -24.75 -17.83 -32.49
N LEU A 85 -26.04 -17.50 -32.45
CA LEU A 85 -27.12 -18.46 -32.64
C LEU A 85 -26.96 -19.04 -34.05
N VAL A 86 -26.42 -20.26 -34.14
CA VAL A 86 -26.51 -21.12 -35.32
C VAL A 86 -27.65 -22.11 -35.14
#